data_AF-A0A833JCQ0-F1
#
_entry.id   AF-A0A833JCQ0-F1
#
_cell.length_a   1.000
_cell.length_b   1.000
_cell.length_c   1.000
_cell.angle_alpha   90.00
_cell.angle_beta   90.00
_cell.angle_gamma   90.00
#
_symmetry.space_group_name_H-M   'P 1'
#
loop_
_entity.id
_entity.type
_entity.pdbx_description
1 polymer ?
#
loop_
_entity_poly.entity_id
_entity_poly.type
_entity_poly.pdbx_seq_one_letter_code
_entity_poly.pdbx_strand_id
1 'polypeptide(L)'
;MNIGYDITGYIISGLGVGGIIGGMIAGFLSLHFNLRSLVLSANILRIIVFAGFIIFPAPIGYFSFFMMKEILGGIWNVCYNIYSITEIPNDYIARVSALSGILK
;
A
#
# COMPACT_ATOMS: atom_id res chain seq x y z
N MET A 1 13.15 30.91 -2.95
CA MET A 1 11.80 30.45 -2.57
C MET A 1 11.85 28.94 -2.46
N ASN A 2 11.51 28.41 -1.28
CA ASN A 2 11.84 27.07 -0.75
C ASN A 2 11.01 25.92 -1.34
N ILE A 3 10.90 25.83 -2.67
CA ILE A 3 9.95 24.92 -3.36
C ILE A 3 10.20 23.42 -3.04
N GLY A 4 11.43 23.03 -2.69
CA GLY A 4 11.77 21.63 -2.39
C GLY A 4 11.23 21.09 -1.04
N TYR A 5 11.07 21.96 -0.04
CA TYR A 5 10.57 21.54 1.28
C TYR A 5 9.05 21.27 1.27
N ASP A 6 8.28 22.08 0.54
CA ASP A 6 6.81 21.90 0.45
C ASP A 6 6.45 20.57 -0.22
N ILE A 7 7.07 20.25 -1.36
CA ILE A 7 6.77 19.01 -2.10
C ILE A 7 7.10 17.77 -1.25
N THR A 8 8.23 17.79 -0.55
CA THR A 8 8.64 16.68 0.33
C THR A 8 7.62 16.48 1.46
N GLY A 9 7.11 17.57 2.05
CA GLY A 9 6.05 17.52 3.07
C GLY A 9 4.75 16.92 2.54
N TYR A 10 4.33 17.30 1.33
CA TYR A 10 3.16 16.71 0.67
C TYR A 10 3.32 15.21 0.40
N ILE A 11 4.52 14.77 0.00
CA ILE A 11 4.79 13.35 -0.22
C ILE A 11 4.69 12.58 1.09
N ILE A 12 5.40 13.01 2.14
CA ILE A 12 5.43 12.31 3.44
C ILE A 12 4.04 12.27 4.07
N SER A 13 3.30 13.38 4.03
CA SER A 13 1.93 13.42 4.55
C SER A 13 0.98 12.50 3.77
N GLY A 14 1.06 12.49 2.44
CA GLY A 14 0.29 11.57 1.60
C GLY A 14 0.59 10.11 1.91
N LEU A 15 1.88 9.76 2.07
CA LEU A 15 2.31 8.41 2.46
C LEU A 15 1.72 7.99 3.82
N GLY A 16 1.82 8.85 4.83
CA GLY A 16 1.35 8.57 6.18
C GLY A 16 -0.17 8.38 6.25
N VAL A 17 -0.93 9.33 5.71
CA VAL A 17 -2.40 9.28 5.69
C VAL A 17 -2.88 8.09 4.86
N GLY A 18 -2.28 7.88 3.68
CA GLY A 18 -2.64 6.78 2.78
C GLY A 18 -2.41 5.41 3.42
N GLY A 19 -1.30 5.22 4.14
CA GLY A 19 -1.00 3.96 4.82
C GLY A 19 -2.01 3.60 5.92
N ILE A 20 -2.41 4.58 6.73
CA ILE A 20 -3.42 4.39 7.80
C ILE A 20 -4.76 3.99 7.18
N ILE A 21 -5.24 4.76 6.20
CA ILE A 21 -6.50 4.49 5.51
C ILE A 21 -6.46 3.13 4.82
N GLY A 22 -5.36 2.83 4.11
CA GLY A 22 -5.13 1.56 3.44
C GLY A 22 -5.23 0.37 4.39
N GLY A 23 -4.56 0.44 5.54
CA GLY A 23 -4.61 -0.61 6.56
C GLY A 23 -6.02 -0.84 7.13
N MET A 24 -6.76 0.24 7.42
CA MET A 24 -8.13 0.14 7.94
C MET A 24 -9.09 -0.49 6.92
N ILE A 25 -9.00 -0.06 5.65
CA ILE A 25 -9.82 -0.60 4.56
C ILE A 25 -9.45 -2.06 4.26
N ALA A 26 -8.16 -2.40 4.36
CA ALA A 26 -7.68 -3.74 4.07
C ALA A 26 -8.34 -4.81 4.95
N GLY A 27 -8.46 -4.54 6.25
CA GLY A 27 -9.10 -5.48 7.19
C GLY A 27 -10.57 -5.73 6.83
N PHE A 28 -11.29 -4.70 6.39
CA PHE A 28 -12.66 -4.85 5.91
C PHE A 28 -12.72 -5.64 4.59
N LEU A 29 -11.86 -5.30 3.62
CA LEU A 29 -11.84 -5.96 2.31
C LEU A 29 -11.45 -7.44 2.41
N SER A 30 -10.50 -7.80 3.27
CA SER A 30 -10.03 -9.17 3.42
C SER A 30 -11.10 -10.13 3.93
N LEU A 31 -12.14 -9.61 4.60
CA LEU A 31 -13.27 -10.40 5.09
C LEU A 31 -14.34 -10.66 4.02
N HIS A 32 -14.42 -9.79 2.99
CA HIS A 32 -15.51 -9.81 2.01
C HIS A 32 -15.06 -10.32 0.63
N PHE A 33 -13.77 -10.25 0.32
CA PHE A 33 -13.24 -10.59 -1.00
C PHE A 33 -12.12 -11.64 -0.93
N ASN A 34 -11.90 -12.32 -2.05
CA ASN A 34 -10.81 -13.27 -2.19
C ASN A 34 -9.46 -12.54 -2.17
N LEU A 35 -8.57 -12.95 -1.25
CA LEU A 35 -7.24 -12.37 -1.05
C LEU A 35 -6.41 -12.31 -2.33
N ARG A 36 -6.43 -13.37 -3.15
CA ARG A 36 -5.67 -13.41 -4.41
C ARG A 36 -6.12 -12.32 -5.38
N SER A 37 -7.43 -12.11 -5.48
CA SER A 37 -8.02 -11.07 -6.34
C SER A 37 -7.69 -9.66 -5.82
N LEU A 38 -7.76 -9.45 -4.50
CA LEU A 38 -7.40 -8.18 -3.86
C LEU A 38 -5.92 -7.82 -4.10
N VAL A 39 -5.00 -8.76 -3.90
CA VAL A 39 -3.57 -8.57 -4.11
C VAL A 39 -3.28 -8.22 -5.57
N LEU A 40 -3.89 -8.92 -6.53
CA LEU A 40 -3.69 -8.69 -7.95
C LEU A 40 -4.26 -7.34 -8.41
N SER A 41 -5.50 -7.03 -8.01
CA SER A 41 -6.17 -5.77 -8.36
C SER A 41 -5.46 -4.55 -7.76
N ALA A 42 -4.99 -4.64 -6.51
CA ALA A 42 -4.20 -3.58 -5.88
C ALA A 42 -2.92 -3.29 -6.67
N ASN A 43 -2.24 -4.32 -7.18
CA ASN A 43 -1.04 -4.15 -8.01
C ASN A 43 -1.33 -3.49 -9.37
N ILE A 44 -2.40 -3.92 -10.05
CA ILE A 44 -2.81 -3.31 -11.33
C ILE A 44 -3.14 -1.83 -11.12
N LEU A 45 -3.91 -1.51 -10.08
CA LEU A 45 -4.27 -0.13 -9.75
C LEU A 45 -3.03 0.70 -9.39
N ARG A 46 -2.03 0.14 -8.70
CA ARG A 46 -0.78 0.85 -8.39
C ARG A 46 -0.02 1.26 -9.66
N ILE A 47 0.01 0.42 -10.68
CA ILE A 47 0.64 0.76 -11.97
C ILE A 47 -0.05 1.97 -12.61
N ILE A 48 -1.38 2.04 -12.54
CA ILE A 48 -2.15 3.18 -13.06
C ILE A 48 -1.83 4.46 -12.27
N VAL A 49 -1.74 4.38 -10.93
CA VAL A 49 -1.34 5.51 -10.09
C VAL A 49 0.07 5.99 -10.44
N PHE A 50 0.99 5.08 -10.76
CA PHE A 50 2.34 5.45 -11.20
C PHE A 50 2.33 6.24 -12.52
N ALA A 51 1.48 5.87 -13.48
CA ALA A 51 1.29 6.64 -14.71
C ALA A 51 0.75 8.05 -14.43
N GLY A 52 -0.08 8.21 -13.40
CA GLY A 52 -0.63 9.50 -12.97
C GLY A 52 0.44 10.55 -12.62
N PHE A 53 1.57 10.13 -12.01
CA PHE A 53 2.67 11.04 -11.68
C PHE A 53 3.31 11.71 -12.90
N ILE A 54 3.26 11.07 -14.08
CA ILE A 54 3.82 11.60 -15.32
C ILE A 54 2.92 12.71 -15.88
N ILE A 55 1.60 12.57 -15.72
CA ILE A 55 0.60 13.44 -16.35
C ILE A 55 0.39 14.72 -15.53
N PHE A 56 0.50 14.66 -14.21
CA PHE A 56 0.19 15.80 -13.33
C PHE A 56 1.25 16.04 -12.23
N PRO A 57 2.42 16.63 -12.59
CA PRO A 57 3.53 16.87 -11.68
C PRO A 57 3.35 18.16 -10.85
N ALA A 58 2.21 18.30 -10.17
CA ALA A 58 1.93 19.41 -9.25
C ALA A 58 2.01 18.94 -7.78
N PRO A 59 2.32 19.80 -6.79
CA PRO A 59 2.42 19.40 -5.37
C PRO A 59 1.18 18.67 -4.84
N ILE A 60 -0.02 19.17 -5.17
CA ILE A 60 -1.29 18.53 -4.81
C ILE A 60 -1.51 17.20 -5.54
N GLY A 61 -1.00 17.09 -6.77
CA GLY A 61 -0.96 15.86 -7.54
C GLY A 61 -0.09 14.81 -6.85
N TYR A 62 1.14 15.19 -6.46
CA TYR A 62 2.04 14.33 -5.70
C TYR A 62 1.39 13.85 -4.41
N PHE A 63 0.81 14.73 -3.61
CA PHE A 63 0.07 14.34 -2.40
C PHE A 63 -0.98 13.26 -2.71
N SER A 64 -1.86 13.54 -3.68
CA SER A 64 -2.99 12.67 -4.02
C SER A 64 -2.55 11.31 -4.55
N PHE A 65 -1.58 11.28 -5.46
CA PHE A 65 -1.07 10.03 -6.02
C PHE A 65 -0.25 9.23 -5.01
N PHE A 66 0.56 9.86 -4.14
CA PHE A 66 1.26 9.16 -3.06
C PHE A 66 0.29 8.60 -2.02
N MET A 67 -0.77 9.35 -1.70
CA MET A 67 -1.86 8.86 -0.84
C MET A 67 -2.56 7.64 -1.45
N MET A 68 -3.00 7.71 -2.71
CA MET A 68 -3.62 6.55 -3.39
C MET A 68 -2.66 5.36 -3.47
N LYS A 69 -1.38 5.62 -3.79
CA LYS A 69 -0.34 4.59 -3.87
C LYS A 69 -0.19 3.88 -2.53
N GLU A 70 -0.23 4.58 -1.40
CA GLU A 70 -0.14 3.94 -0.08
C GLU A 70 -1.45 3.33 0.42
N ILE A 71 -2.61 3.83 0.01
CA ILE A 71 -3.88 3.12 0.30
C ILE A 71 -3.82 1.73 -0.33
N LEU A 72 -3.47 1.67 -1.61
CA LEU A 72 -3.30 0.40 -2.34
C LEU A 72 -2.15 -0.43 -1.78
N GLY A 73 -1.06 0.21 -1.34
CA GLY A 73 0.07 -0.42 -0.66
C GLY A 73 -0.33 -1.09 0.64
N GLY A 74 -1.12 -0.40 1.48
CA GLY A 74 -1.65 -0.93 2.74
C GLY A 74 -2.60 -2.11 2.51
N ILE A 75 -3.52 -2.00 1.55
CA ILE A 75 -4.41 -3.10 1.14
C ILE A 75 -3.61 -4.31 0.69
N TRP A 76 -2.67 -4.09 -0.23
CA TRP A 76 -1.80 -5.15 -0.73
C TRP A 76 -1.02 -5.81 0.40
N ASN A 77 -0.39 -5.02 1.27
CA ASN A 77 0.45 -5.52 2.35
C ASN A 77 -0.35 -6.42 3.30
N VAL A 78 -1.46 -5.94 3.84
CA VAL A 78 -2.30 -6.72 4.77
C VAL A 78 -2.81 -7.99 4.10
N CYS A 79 -3.39 -7.89 2.89
CA CYS A 79 -3.96 -9.05 2.21
C CYS A 79 -2.90 -10.08 1.81
N TYR A 80 -1.74 -9.64 1.32
CA TYR A 80 -0.63 -10.50 0.94
C TYR A 80 -0.07 -11.25 2.15
N ASN A 81 0.02 -10.58 3.29
CA ASN A 81 0.51 -11.19 4.53
C ASN A 81 -0.46 -12.24 5.06
N ILE A 82 -1.78 -11.96 5.05
CA ILE A 82 -2.78 -12.97 5.40
C ILE A 82 -2.69 -14.17 4.44
N TYR A 83 -2.63 -13.91 3.13
CA TYR A 83 -2.50 -14.95 2.11
C TYR A 83 -1.26 -15.82 2.31
N SER A 84 -0.10 -15.19 2.56
CA SER A 84 1.16 -15.88 2.79
C SER A 84 1.11 -16.78 4.03
N ILE A 85 0.50 -16.30 5.12
CA ILE A 85 0.33 -17.10 6.34
C ILE A 85 -0.58 -18.32 6.09
N THR A 86 -1.59 -18.19 5.23
CA THR A 86 -2.53 -19.28 4.95
C THR A 86 -1.98 -20.36 4.00
N GLU A 87 -1.08 -20.01 3.08
CA GLU A 87 -0.55 -20.97 2.09
C GLU A 87 0.84 -21.52 2.43
N ILE A 88 1.61 -20.86 3.30
CA ILE A 88 2.97 -21.29 3.63
C ILE A 88 2.93 -22.30 4.77
N PRO A 89 3.62 -23.46 4.67
CA PRO A 89 3.70 -24.43 5.75
C PRO A 89 4.20 -23.79 7.05
N ASN A 90 3.59 -24.15 8.19
CA ASN A 90 3.85 -23.55 9.50
C ASN A 90 5.35 -23.45 9.86
N ASP A 91 6.15 -24.42 9.42
CA ASP A 91 7.60 -24.48 9.64
C ASP A 91 8.36 -23.27 9.06
N TYR A 92 7.80 -22.59 8.06
CA TYR A 92 8.40 -21.45 7.38
C TYR A 92 7.72 -20.12 7.70
N ILE A 93 6.57 -20.12 8.38
CA ILE A 93 5.80 -18.91 8.66
C ILE A 93 6.64 -17.89 9.42
N ALA A 94 7.35 -18.29 10.48
CA ALA A 94 8.19 -17.37 11.26
C ALA A 94 9.31 -16.72 10.42
N ARG A 95 9.88 -17.44 9.44
CA ARG A 95 10.93 -16.91 8.56
C ARG A 95 10.36 -15.94 7.55
N VAL A 96 9.21 -16.26 6.98
CA VAL A 96 8.52 -15.38 6.02
C VAL A 96 8.01 -14.14 6.73
N SER A 97 7.40 -14.29 7.90
CA SER A 97 7.05 -13.20 8.83
C SER A 97 8.23 -12.29 9.15
N ALA A 98 9.41 -12.85 9.46
CA ALA A 98 10.62 -12.06 9.74
C ALA A 98 11.12 -11.28 8.50
N LEU A 99 11.02 -11.89 7.30
CA LEU A 99 11.35 -11.21 6.04
C LEU A 99 10.31 -10.13 5.67
N SER A 100 9.04 -10.35 6.01
CA SER A 100 7.92 -9.42 5.77
C SER A 100 7.74 -8.38 6.89
N GLY A 101 8.50 -8.47 7.98
CA GLY A 101 8.42 -7.55 9.13
C GLY A 101 7.22 -7.74 10.06
N ILE A 102 6.54 -8.90 10.04
CA ILE A 102 5.40 -9.21 10.91
C ILE A 102 5.83 -10.22 11.97
N LEU A 103 6.10 -9.75 13.19
CA LEU A 103 6.28 -10.64 14.34
C LEU A 103 4.90 -11.07 14.84
N LYS A 104 4.63 -12.38 14.82
CA LYS A 104 3.52 -12.99 15.56
C LYS A 104 3.95 -13.23 17.00
#